data_AF-A0A7X9HEY0-F1
#
_entry.id   AF-A0A7X9HEY0-F1
#
_cell.length_a   1.000
_cell.length_b   1.000
_cell.length_c   1.000
_cell.angle_alpha   90.00
_cell.angle_beta   90.00
_cell.angle_gamma   90.00
#
_symmetry.space_group_name_H-M   'P 1'
#
loop_
_entity.id
_entity.type
_entity.pdbx_description
1 polymer ?
#
loop_
_entity_poly.entity_id
_entity_poly.type
_entity_poly.pdbx_seq_one_letter_code
_entity_poly.pdbx_strand_id
1 'polypeptide(L)'
;DDAIATTPAIAVETARRTVVDIALYIIQILKDMLQKNGTDIAHRLKTAQIALEETKHFMSKVKTPPQQKQLYDEHISVLHAIDHLNSIIEACQEAHIVSLLKNSTNFSDMKWNFNTELVESEKALKAESSIDSVEKIQELSQYLANSRKLERVEVLKKTATGQLDSHTALDYIEAIRFIDRLGYHIWRVVRHCIVPGDSNY
;
A
#
# COMPACT_ATOMS: atom_id res chain seq x y z
N ASP A 1 -10.78 -21.02 -13.11
CA ASP A 1 -11.80 -22.06 -12.87
C ASP A 1 -13.17 -21.48 -12.55
N ASP A 2 -14.10 -21.62 -13.49
CA ASP A 2 -15.49 -21.18 -13.29
C ASP A 2 -16.23 -22.01 -12.22
N ALA A 3 -15.74 -23.22 -11.90
CA ALA A 3 -16.30 -24.08 -10.85
C ALA A 3 -16.08 -23.55 -9.42
N ILE A 4 -15.04 -22.74 -9.17
CA ILE A 4 -14.80 -22.16 -7.84
C ILE A 4 -15.73 -20.95 -7.61
N ALA A 5 -16.07 -20.23 -8.68
CA ALA A 5 -16.96 -19.07 -8.62
C ALA A 5 -18.42 -19.44 -8.26
N THR A 6 -18.82 -20.70 -8.37
CA THR A 6 -20.19 -21.15 -8.05
C THR A 6 -20.46 -21.25 -6.54
N THR A 7 -19.41 -21.22 -5.70
CA THR A 7 -19.54 -21.18 -4.24
C THR A 7 -18.95 -19.87 -3.71
N PRO A 8 -19.77 -18.83 -3.48
CA PRO A 8 -19.28 -17.48 -3.16
C PRO A 8 -18.31 -17.41 -1.98
N ALA A 9 -18.54 -18.19 -0.92
CA ALA A 9 -17.65 -18.23 0.25
C ALA A 9 -16.23 -18.71 -0.11
N ILE A 10 -16.11 -19.78 -0.90
CA ILE A 10 -14.82 -20.31 -1.34
C ILE A 10 -14.14 -19.33 -2.29
N ALA A 11 -14.91 -18.73 -3.19
CA ALA A 11 -14.41 -17.75 -4.13
C ALA A 11 -13.82 -16.52 -3.44
N VAL A 12 -14.56 -15.94 -2.47
CA VAL A 12 -14.10 -14.77 -1.70
C VAL A 12 -12.83 -15.10 -0.91
N GLU A 13 -12.77 -16.24 -0.20
CA GLU A 13 -11.57 -16.61 0.56
C GLU A 13 -10.38 -16.89 -0.35
N THR A 14 -10.61 -17.49 -1.52
CA THR A 14 -9.55 -17.73 -2.52
C THR A 14 -9.01 -16.41 -3.03
N ALA A 15 -9.87 -15.47 -3.41
CA ALA A 15 -9.47 -14.15 -3.84
C ALA A 15 -8.72 -13.39 -2.73
N ARG A 16 -9.17 -13.48 -1.48
CA ARG A 16 -8.48 -12.87 -0.33
C ARG A 16 -7.05 -13.39 -0.19
N ARG A 17 -6.83 -14.71 -0.28
CA ARG A 17 -5.48 -15.30 -0.24
C ARG A 17 -4.60 -14.83 -1.39
N THR A 18 -5.15 -14.81 -2.60
CA THR A 18 -4.43 -14.28 -3.78
C THR A 18 -4.06 -12.81 -3.59
N VAL A 19 -4.95 -11.98 -3.04
CA VAL A 19 -4.66 -10.58 -2.73
C VAL A 19 -3.57 -10.45 -1.67
N VAL A 20 -3.55 -11.31 -0.63
CA VAL A 20 -2.46 -11.36 0.36
C VAL A 20 -1.13 -11.69 -0.31
N ASP A 21 -1.08 -12.67 -1.21
CA ASP A 21 0.14 -13.02 -1.93
C ASP A 21 0.64 -11.88 -2.82
N ILE A 22 -0.28 -11.20 -3.54
CA ILE A 22 0.05 -10.01 -4.35
C ILE A 22 0.55 -8.87 -3.46
N ALA A 23 -0.07 -8.64 -2.29
CA ALA A 23 0.36 -7.63 -1.34
C ALA A 23 1.77 -7.90 -0.81
N LEU A 24 2.07 -9.14 -0.42
CA LEU A 24 3.42 -9.55 0.00
C LEU A 24 4.45 -9.34 -1.11
N TYR A 25 4.10 -9.67 -2.35
CA TYR A 25 4.95 -9.44 -3.51
C TYR A 25 5.23 -7.94 -3.74
N ILE A 26 4.20 -7.10 -3.64
CA ILE A 26 4.33 -5.63 -3.74
C ILE A 26 5.16 -5.06 -2.59
N ILE A 27 4.96 -5.52 -1.35
CA ILE A 27 5.78 -5.10 -0.21
C ILE A 27 7.26 -5.36 -0.48
N GLN A 28 7.62 -6.51 -1.06
CA GLN A 28 9.00 -6.79 -1.43
C GLN A 28 9.51 -5.84 -2.53
N ILE A 29 8.69 -5.52 -3.54
CA ILE A 29 9.04 -4.52 -4.56
C ILE A 29 9.33 -3.17 -3.90
N LEU A 30 8.47 -2.71 -2.98
CA LEU A 30 8.64 -1.44 -2.29
C LEU A 30 9.92 -1.40 -1.45
N LYS A 31 10.23 -2.49 -0.73
CA LYS A 31 11.50 -2.62 0.01
C LYS A 31 12.71 -2.48 -0.92
N ASP A 32 12.66 -3.14 -2.08
CA ASP A 32 13.75 -3.11 -3.06
C ASP A 32 13.86 -1.75 -3.76
N MET A 33 12.75 -1.05 -3.98
CA MET A 33 12.72 0.31 -4.54
C MET A 33 13.43 1.32 -3.65
N LEU A 34 13.31 1.17 -2.32
CA LEU A 34 13.99 2.02 -1.34
C LEU A 34 15.49 1.71 -1.22
N GLN A 35 15.92 0.55 -1.72
CA GLN A 35 17.32 0.13 -1.72
C GLN A 35 18.01 0.50 -3.05
N LYS A 36 19.35 0.66 -3.01
CA LYS A 36 20.13 1.01 -4.20
C LYS A 36 20.12 -0.09 -5.28
N ASN A 37 19.87 -1.34 -4.89
CA ASN A 37 20.11 -2.53 -5.71
C ASN A 37 18.84 -3.17 -6.30
N GLY A 38 17.67 -2.53 -6.19
CA GLY A 38 16.45 -3.06 -6.79
C GLY A 38 16.59 -3.21 -8.31
N THR A 39 16.53 -4.45 -8.80
CA THR A 39 16.50 -4.77 -10.23
C THR A 39 15.08 -5.05 -10.68
N ASP A 40 14.80 -4.71 -11.94
CA ASP A 40 13.57 -5.12 -12.65
C ASP A 40 12.24 -4.70 -12.00
N ILE A 41 12.26 -3.59 -11.24
CA ILE A 41 11.09 -3.06 -10.52
C ILE A 41 9.88 -2.87 -11.44
N ALA A 42 10.09 -2.32 -12.64
CA ALA A 42 9.01 -2.05 -13.60
C ALA A 42 8.32 -3.34 -14.07
N HIS A 43 9.08 -4.39 -14.37
CA HIS A 43 8.53 -5.67 -14.78
C HIS A 43 7.79 -6.34 -13.62
N ARG A 44 8.35 -6.31 -12.41
CA ARG A 44 7.70 -6.86 -11.21
C ARG A 44 6.38 -6.16 -10.90
N LEU A 45 6.34 -4.82 -10.99
CA LEU A 45 5.08 -4.06 -10.86
C LEU A 45 4.07 -4.46 -11.95
N LYS A 46 4.53 -4.69 -13.19
CA LYS A 46 3.66 -5.15 -14.27
C LYS A 46 3.10 -6.55 -13.99
N THR A 47 3.90 -7.47 -13.46
CA THR A 47 3.47 -8.80 -13.01
C THR A 47 2.41 -8.69 -11.93
N ALA A 48 2.63 -7.85 -10.91
CA ALA A 48 1.66 -7.60 -9.86
C ALA A 48 0.34 -7.04 -10.41
N GLN A 49 0.41 -6.08 -11.35
CA GLN A 49 -0.78 -5.51 -12.00
C GLN A 49 -1.59 -6.57 -12.76
N ILE A 50 -0.92 -7.46 -13.49
CA ILE A 50 -1.61 -8.53 -14.24
C ILE A 50 -2.35 -9.46 -13.29
N ALA A 51 -1.67 -9.94 -12.23
CA ALA A 51 -2.29 -10.81 -11.22
C ALA A 51 -3.49 -10.13 -10.53
N LEU A 52 -3.39 -8.81 -10.29
CA LEU A 52 -4.46 -8.04 -9.68
C LEU A 52 -5.68 -7.87 -10.60
N GLU A 53 -5.45 -7.61 -11.90
CA GLU A 53 -6.53 -7.55 -12.90
C GLU A 53 -7.21 -8.91 -13.09
N GLU A 54 -6.47 -10.01 -13.08
CA GLU A 54 -7.04 -11.37 -13.13
C GLU A 54 -7.91 -11.64 -11.90
N THR A 55 -7.44 -11.26 -10.70
CA THR A 55 -8.18 -11.40 -9.45
C THR A 55 -9.46 -10.56 -9.45
N LYS A 56 -9.39 -9.32 -9.94
CA LYS A 56 -10.54 -8.43 -10.11
C LYS A 56 -11.55 -9.00 -11.11
N HIS A 57 -11.08 -9.55 -12.24
CA HIS A 57 -11.93 -10.21 -13.22
C HIS A 57 -12.65 -11.42 -12.61
N PHE A 58 -11.94 -12.24 -11.82
CA PHE A 58 -12.54 -13.35 -11.08
C PHE A 58 -13.63 -12.86 -10.11
N MET A 59 -13.34 -11.84 -9.30
CA MET A 59 -14.30 -11.26 -8.35
C MET A 59 -15.54 -10.67 -9.03
N SER A 60 -15.43 -10.16 -10.26
CA SER A 60 -16.59 -9.64 -11.01
C SER A 60 -17.70 -10.69 -11.25
N LYS A 61 -17.32 -11.97 -11.28
CA LYS A 61 -18.22 -13.12 -11.48
C LYS A 61 -18.87 -13.58 -10.16
N VAL A 62 -18.29 -13.24 -9.02
CA VAL A 62 -18.78 -13.64 -7.69
C VAL A 62 -19.92 -12.71 -7.28
N LYS A 63 -20.99 -13.27 -6.71
CA LYS A 63 -22.12 -12.49 -6.16
C LYS A 63 -22.36 -12.90 -4.71
N THR A 64 -22.36 -11.90 -3.83
CA THR A 64 -22.66 -12.07 -2.41
C THR A 64 -23.85 -11.16 -2.08
N PRO A 65 -25.02 -11.70 -1.72
CA PRO A 65 -26.18 -10.88 -1.42
C PRO A 65 -26.02 -10.22 -0.03
N PRO A 66 -26.47 -8.96 0.19
CA PRO A 66 -26.32 -8.26 1.48
C PRO A 66 -26.96 -8.99 2.68
N GLN A 67 -27.92 -9.88 2.43
CA GLN A 67 -28.54 -10.73 3.46
C GLN A 67 -27.54 -11.69 4.10
N GLN A 68 -26.44 -12.02 3.42
CA GLN A 68 -25.32 -12.79 3.95
C GLN A 68 -24.23 -11.84 4.44
N LYS A 69 -24.54 -11.05 5.48
CA LYS A 69 -23.74 -9.90 5.92
C LYS A 69 -22.24 -10.19 6.02
N GLN A 70 -21.86 -11.27 6.72
CA GLN A 70 -20.44 -11.62 6.90
C GLN A 70 -19.72 -11.82 5.56
N LEU A 71 -20.27 -12.67 4.68
CA LEU A 71 -19.68 -12.96 3.38
C LEU A 71 -19.73 -11.74 2.43
N TYR A 72 -20.74 -10.89 2.58
CA TYR A 72 -20.81 -9.60 1.88
C TYR A 72 -19.68 -8.67 2.31
N ASP A 73 -19.46 -8.53 3.63
CA ASP A 73 -18.38 -7.72 4.20
C ASP A 73 -16.99 -8.23 3.79
N GLU A 74 -16.78 -9.56 3.78
CA GLU A 74 -15.55 -10.20 3.28
C GLU A 74 -15.31 -9.89 1.80
N HIS A 75 -16.36 -9.97 0.97
CA HIS A 75 -16.27 -9.61 -0.45
C HIS A 75 -15.84 -8.15 -0.63
N ILE A 76 -16.50 -7.22 0.07
CA ILE A 76 -16.21 -5.78 -0.02
C ILE A 76 -14.76 -5.50 0.42
N SER A 77 -14.29 -6.13 1.49
CA SER A 77 -12.90 -5.98 1.94
C SER A 77 -11.90 -6.45 0.88
N VAL A 78 -12.15 -7.56 0.18
CA VAL A 78 -11.29 -7.98 -0.95
C VAL A 78 -11.25 -6.91 -2.04
N LEU A 79 -12.39 -6.31 -2.40
CA LEU A 79 -12.43 -5.24 -3.40
C LEU A 79 -11.66 -3.98 -2.95
N HIS A 80 -11.76 -3.60 -1.69
CA HIS A 80 -10.99 -2.48 -1.15
C HIS A 80 -9.49 -2.74 -1.13
N ALA A 81 -9.07 -3.96 -0.76
CA ALA A 81 -7.66 -4.33 -0.82
C ALA A 81 -7.14 -4.26 -2.27
N ILE A 82 -7.93 -4.72 -3.25
CA ILE A 82 -7.59 -4.59 -4.68
C ILE A 82 -7.44 -3.13 -5.10
N ASP A 83 -8.37 -2.27 -4.72
CA ASP A 83 -8.33 -0.83 -5.02
C ASP A 83 -7.06 -0.15 -4.48
N HIS A 84 -6.72 -0.44 -3.22
CA HIS A 84 -5.51 0.13 -2.61
C HIS A 84 -4.22 -0.44 -3.19
N LEU A 85 -4.18 -1.71 -3.59
CA LEU A 85 -3.02 -2.26 -4.32
C LEU A 85 -2.86 -1.61 -5.70
N ASN A 86 -3.95 -1.34 -6.42
CA ASN A 86 -3.88 -0.57 -7.68
C ASN A 86 -3.31 0.83 -7.43
N SER A 87 -3.80 1.52 -6.40
CA SER A 87 -3.30 2.85 -6.03
C SER A 87 -1.79 2.85 -5.71
N ILE A 88 -1.27 1.77 -5.10
CA ILE A 88 0.17 1.59 -4.88
C ILE A 88 0.92 1.40 -6.19
N ILE A 89 0.44 0.54 -7.09
CA ILE A 89 1.10 0.29 -8.37
C ILE A 89 1.15 1.57 -9.22
N GLU A 90 0.04 2.31 -9.29
CA GLU A 90 -0.05 3.59 -9.98
C GLU A 90 0.92 4.62 -9.39
N ALA A 91 0.96 4.74 -8.06
CA ALA A 91 1.92 5.61 -7.38
C ALA A 91 3.35 5.29 -7.82
N CYS A 92 3.74 4.01 -7.82
CA CYS A 92 5.09 3.58 -8.21
C CYS A 92 5.50 3.90 -9.65
N GLN A 93 4.56 4.31 -10.52
CA GLN A 93 4.86 4.77 -11.89
C GLN A 93 5.40 6.20 -11.94
N GLU A 94 5.38 6.95 -10.83
CA GLU A 94 5.98 8.28 -10.69
C GLU A 94 7.53 8.21 -10.63
N ALA A 95 8.14 7.83 -11.77
CA ALA A 95 9.56 7.48 -11.87
C ALA A 95 10.52 8.57 -11.37
N HIS A 96 10.16 9.84 -11.53
CA HIS A 96 10.97 10.97 -11.06
C HIS A 96 11.06 11.02 -9.53
N ILE A 97 9.93 10.84 -8.82
CA ILE A 97 9.89 10.79 -7.35
C ILE A 97 10.64 9.57 -6.82
N VAL A 98 10.45 8.42 -7.45
CA VAL A 98 11.19 7.19 -7.08
C VAL A 98 12.70 7.39 -7.22
N SER A 99 13.15 8.00 -8.32
CA SER A 99 14.57 8.32 -8.54
C SER A 99 15.11 9.30 -7.49
N LEU A 100 14.35 10.35 -7.16
CA LEU A 100 14.70 11.33 -6.13
C LEU A 100 14.87 10.66 -4.75
N LEU A 101 13.91 9.84 -4.34
CA LEU A 101 13.95 9.12 -3.06
C LEU A 101 15.15 8.17 -2.96
N LYS A 102 15.50 7.49 -4.06
CA LYS A 102 16.62 6.54 -4.13
C LYS A 102 17.98 7.24 -4.00
N ASN A 103 18.12 8.42 -4.61
CA ASN A 103 19.41 9.12 -4.73
C ASN A 103 19.65 10.15 -3.62
N SER A 104 18.62 10.52 -2.85
CA SER A 104 18.72 11.53 -1.78
C SER A 104 18.83 10.91 -0.38
N THR A 105 19.67 11.52 0.47
CA THR A 105 19.74 11.23 1.92
C THR A 105 18.74 12.04 2.73
N ASN A 106 18.09 13.04 2.15
CA ASN A 106 17.22 13.99 2.87
C ASN A 106 15.93 13.39 3.43
N PHE A 107 15.64 12.13 3.08
CA PHE A 107 14.44 11.41 3.51
C PHE A 107 14.78 10.19 4.36
N SER A 108 15.95 10.13 5.00
CA SER A 108 16.41 8.96 5.77
C SER A 108 15.39 8.48 6.80
N ASP A 109 14.85 9.41 7.59
CA ASP A 109 13.97 9.10 8.71
C ASP A 109 12.62 8.63 8.21
N MET A 110 12.09 9.28 7.18
CA MET A 110 10.83 8.87 6.55
C MET A 110 10.95 7.52 5.84
N LYS A 111 12.07 7.26 5.15
CA LYS A 111 12.37 5.96 4.54
C LYS A 111 12.53 4.86 5.58
N TRP A 112 13.16 5.15 6.72
CA TRP A 112 13.30 4.21 7.82
C TRP A 112 11.93 3.83 8.41
N ASN A 113 11.10 4.82 8.73
CA ASN A 113 9.76 4.59 9.28
C ASN A 113 8.86 3.82 8.30
N PHE A 114 8.90 4.18 7.01
CA PHE A 114 8.14 3.45 6.00
C PHE A 114 8.66 2.01 5.82
N ASN A 115 9.97 1.78 5.87
CA ASN A 115 10.51 0.42 5.84
C ASN A 115 10.07 -0.39 7.08
N THR A 116 9.99 0.23 8.26
CA THR A 116 9.44 -0.41 9.47
C THR A 116 7.98 -0.80 9.25
N GLU A 117 7.16 0.08 8.68
CA GLU A 117 5.77 -0.23 8.32
C GLU A 117 5.66 -1.41 7.34
N LEU A 118 6.52 -1.46 6.31
CA LEU A 118 6.58 -2.58 5.37
C LEU A 118 6.97 -3.91 6.04
N VAL A 119 7.87 -3.88 7.03
CA VAL A 119 8.26 -5.08 7.80
C VAL A 119 7.11 -5.58 8.67
N GLU A 120 6.44 -4.70 9.39
CA GLU A 120 5.30 -5.07 10.23
C GLU A 120 4.10 -5.55 9.39
N SER A 121 3.86 -4.91 8.25
CA SER A 121 2.83 -5.34 7.30
C SER A 121 3.09 -6.73 6.72
N GLU A 122 4.33 -7.00 6.32
CA GLU A 122 4.72 -8.33 5.86
C GLU A 122 4.50 -9.39 6.94
N LYS A 123 4.88 -9.09 8.19
CA LYS A 123 4.70 -9.98 9.33
C LYS A 123 3.21 -10.27 9.59
N ALA A 124 2.38 -9.23 9.60
CA ALA A 124 0.95 -9.34 9.85
C ALA A 124 0.22 -10.17 8.77
N LEU A 125 0.66 -10.08 7.51
CA LEU A 125 0.12 -10.83 6.39
C LEU A 125 0.60 -12.29 6.31
N LYS A 126 1.81 -12.60 6.81
CA LYS A 126 2.39 -13.96 6.79
C LYS A 126 2.01 -14.85 7.98
N ALA A 127 1.68 -14.28 9.14
CA ALA A 127 1.49 -14.98 10.42
C ALA A 127 0.11 -14.70 11.04
N GLU A 128 -0.16 -15.22 12.26
CA GLU A 128 -1.39 -15.04 13.05
C GLU A 128 -1.79 -13.56 13.15
N SER A 129 -2.58 -13.15 12.17
CA SER A 129 -3.06 -11.80 11.99
C SER A 129 -3.94 -11.42 13.18
N SER A 130 -3.52 -10.40 13.93
CA SER A 130 -4.29 -9.85 15.05
C SER A 130 -4.77 -8.44 14.74
N ILE A 131 -5.83 -8.02 15.43
CA ILE A 131 -6.29 -6.63 15.38
C ILE A 131 -5.19 -5.68 15.87
N ASP A 132 -4.43 -6.07 16.90
CA ASP A 132 -3.27 -5.33 17.41
C ASP A 132 -2.21 -5.08 16.32
N SER A 133 -2.04 -6.03 15.40
CA SER A 133 -1.10 -5.87 14.28
C SER A 133 -1.59 -4.81 13.30
N VAL A 134 -2.90 -4.76 13.04
CA VAL A 134 -3.53 -3.73 12.19
C VAL A 134 -3.41 -2.35 12.83
N GLU A 135 -3.70 -2.23 14.13
CA GLU A 135 -3.58 -0.98 14.89
C GLU A 135 -2.13 -0.47 14.91
N LYS A 136 -1.15 -1.34 15.13
CA LYS A 136 0.27 -0.96 15.06
C LYS A 136 0.65 -0.39 13.69
N ILE A 137 0.18 -0.99 12.61
CA ILE A 137 0.46 -0.52 11.24
C ILE A 137 -0.28 0.80 10.96
N GLN A 138 -1.49 0.97 11.50
CA GLN A 138 -2.20 2.24 11.47
C GLN A 138 -1.40 3.36 12.13
N GLU A 139 -0.83 3.11 13.31
CA GLU A 139 -0.01 4.09 14.03
C GLU A 139 1.23 4.51 13.22
N LEU A 140 1.89 3.56 12.56
CA LEU A 140 3.03 3.85 11.67
C LEU A 140 2.62 4.70 10.46
N SER A 141 1.50 4.36 9.81
CA SER A 141 0.95 5.16 8.72
C SER A 141 0.59 6.59 9.18
N GLN A 142 -0.06 6.70 10.36
CA GLN A 142 -0.42 7.99 10.94
C GLN A 142 0.81 8.82 11.33
N TYR A 143 1.88 8.17 11.76
CA TYR A 143 3.18 8.82 12.00
C TYR A 143 3.75 9.41 10.71
N LEU A 144 3.77 8.66 9.59
CA LEU A 144 4.21 9.19 8.29
C LEU A 144 3.40 10.41 7.85
N ALA A 145 2.07 10.36 8.01
CA ALA A 145 1.19 11.47 7.69
C ALA A 145 1.49 12.72 8.53
N ASN A 146 1.85 12.55 9.80
CA ASN A 146 2.23 13.65 10.67
C ASN A 146 3.62 14.20 10.34
N SER A 147 4.61 13.34 10.10
CA SER A 147 5.94 13.75 9.64
C SER A 147 5.86 14.55 8.34
N ARG A 148 5.02 14.13 7.38
CA ARG A 148 4.78 14.91 6.15
C ARG A 148 4.30 16.34 6.45
N LYS A 149 3.37 16.52 7.38
CA LYS A 149 2.83 17.85 7.73
C LYS A 149 3.91 18.74 8.31
N LEU A 150 4.75 18.21 9.19
CA LEU A 150 5.84 18.94 9.84
C LEU A 150 6.95 19.31 8.84
N GLU A 151 7.42 18.32 8.06
CA GLU A 151 8.45 18.53 7.03
C GLU A 151 8.01 19.55 5.99
N ARG A 152 6.72 19.52 5.58
CA ARG A 152 6.17 20.50 4.64
C ARG A 152 6.33 21.93 5.15
N VAL A 153 6.08 22.18 6.43
CA VAL A 153 6.20 23.52 7.03
C VAL A 153 7.66 23.97 7.01
N GLU A 154 8.59 23.09 7.38
CA GLU A 154 10.02 23.41 7.41
C GLU A 154 10.61 23.64 6.01
N VAL A 155 10.21 22.85 5.02
CA VAL A 155 10.59 23.06 3.61
C VAL A 155 10.13 24.44 3.14
N LEU A 156 8.86 24.81 3.38
CA LEU A 156 8.35 26.13 2.98
C LEU A 156 9.08 27.30 3.66
N LYS A 157 9.41 27.18 4.95
CA LYS A 157 10.20 28.21 5.66
C LYS A 157 11.57 28.39 5.02
N LYS A 158 12.28 27.29 4.74
CA LYS A 158 13.58 27.30 4.07
C LYS A 158 13.49 27.89 2.66
N THR A 159 12.40 27.65 1.94
CA THR A 159 12.16 28.27 0.64
C THR A 159 11.97 29.78 0.75
N ALA A 160 11.15 30.24 1.71
CA ALA A 160 10.88 31.66 1.90
C ALA A 160 12.12 32.46 2.31
N THR A 161 13.08 31.84 3.00
CA THR A 161 14.36 32.46 3.39
C THR A 161 15.45 32.33 2.33
N GLY A 162 15.18 31.67 1.20
CA GLY A 162 16.14 31.45 0.11
C GLY A 162 17.16 30.34 0.37
N GLN A 163 16.98 29.55 1.43
CA GLN A 163 17.85 28.41 1.76
C GLN A 163 17.58 27.19 0.86
N LEU A 164 16.38 27.10 0.28
CA LEU A 164 16.01 26.15 -0.77
C LEU A 164 15.38 26.91 -1.93
N ASP A 165 15.70 26.55 -3.16
CA ASP A 165 14.95 27.05 -4.30
C ASP A 165 13.55 26.40 -4.36
N SER A 166 12.63 27.06 -5.06
CA SER A 166 11.23 26.63 -5.11
C SER A 166 11.02 25.30 -5.84
N HIS A 167 11.86 24.97 -6.82
CA HIS A 167 11.73 23.71 -7.57
C HIS A 167 12.13 22.53 -6.68
N THR A 168 13.31 22.60 -6.07
CA THR A 168 13.77 21.58 -5.10
C THR A 168 12.79 21.41 -3.94
N ALA A 169 12.21 22.51 -3.46
CA ALA A 169 11.22 22.46 -2.38
C ALA A 169 9.96 21.69 -2.76
N LEU A 170 9.43 21.91 -3.98
CA LEU A 170 8.26 21.19 -4.48
C LEU A 170 8.56 19.70 -4.65
N ASP A 171 9.71 19.36 -5.24
CA ASP A 171 10.17 17.98 -5.39
C ASP A 171 10.27 17.26 -4.03
N TYR A 172 10.75 17.95 -2.99
CA TYR A 172 10.81 17.38 -1.64
C TYR A 172 9.43 17.15 -1.04
N ILE A 173 8.50 18.09 -1.24
CA ILE A 173 7.11 17.97 -0.77
C ILE A 173 6.41 16.81 -1.47
N GLU A 174 6.66 16.60 -2.75
CA GLU A 174 6.11 15.48 -3.51
C GLU A 174 6.72 14.15 -3.04
N ALA A 175 8.03 14.09 -2.79
CA ALA A 175 8.68 12.90 -2.25
C ALA A 175 8.15 12.47 -0.87
N ILE A 176 7.94 13.41 0.05
CA ILE A 176 7.35 13.08 1.37
C ILE A 176 5.86 12.69 1.25
N ARG A 177 5.13 13.29 0.30
CA ARG A 177 3.73 12.93 0.00
C ARG A 177 3.63 11.53 -0.59
N PHE A 178 4.59 11.16 -1.43
CA PHE A 178 4.66 9.84 -2.03
C PHE A 178 4.83 8.75 -0.96
N ILE A 179 5.76 8.92 -0.01
CA ILE A 179 5.95 7.94 1.07
C ILE A 179 4.69 7.82 1.95
N ASP A 180 4.09 8.95 2.36
CA ASP A 180 2.84 8.95 3.13
C ASP A 180 1.71 8.21 2.40
N ARG A 181 1.52 8.50 1.10
CA ARG A 181 0.51 7.82 0.28
C ARG A 181 0.73 6.31 0.22
N LEU A 182 1.98 5.86 0.05
CA LEU A 182 2.27 4.42 0.03
C LEU A 182 2.00 3.76 1.38
N GLY A 183 2.42 4.38 2.50
CA GLY A 183 2.12 3.88 3.84
C GLY A 183 0.61 3.76 4.06
N TYR A 184 -0.15 4.82 3.79
CA TYR A 184 -1.61 4.80 3.88
C TYR A 184 -2.24 3.62 3.13
N HIS A 185 -1.87 3.41 1.87
CA HIS A 185 -2.46 2.29 1.10
C HIS A 185 -2.00 0.92 1.61
N ILE A 186 -0.76 0.77 2.07
CA ILE A 186 -0.27 -0.48 2.66
C ILE A 186 -1.05 -0.83 3.92
N TRP A 187 -1.19 0.13 4.83
CA TRP A 187 -2.03 -0.04 6.02
C TRP A 187 -3.45 -0.47 5.65
N ARG A 188 -4.09 0.21 4.69
CA ARG A 188 -5.46 -0.12 4.26
C ARG A 188 -5.57 -1.52 3.65
N VAL A 189 -4.59 -1.94 2.86
CA VAL A 189 -4.52 -3.32 2.35
C VAL A 189 -4.46 -4.32 3.50
N VAL A 190 -3.56 -4.10 4.47
CA VAL A 190 -3.43 -5.00 5.64
C VAL A 190 -4.74 -5.07 6.42
N ARG A 191 -5.36 -3.92 6.70
CA ARG A 191 -6.65 -3.84 7.39
C ARG A 191 -7.72 -4.69 6.70
N HIS A 192 -7.87 -4.54 5.39
CA HIS A 192 -8.89 -5.25 4.62
C HIS A 192 -8.58 -6.74 4.42
N CYS A 193 -7.31 -7.14 4.41
CA CYS A 193 -6.92 -8.55 4.34
C CYS A 193 -7.14 -9.32 5.66
N ILE A 194 -7.11 -8.62 6.80
CA ILE A 194 -7.16 -9.21 8.15
C ILE A 194 -8.53 -9.07 8.80
N VAL A 195 -9.17 -7.90 8.71
CA VAL A 195 -10.43 -7.60 9.39
C VAL A 195 -11.50 -7.26 8.35
N PRO A 196 -12.41 -8.19 7.98
CA PRO A 196 -13.49 -7.89 7.02
C PRO A 196 -14.43 -6.74 7.45
N GLY A 197 -15.06 -6.07 6.48
CA GLY A 197 -16.14 -5.07 6.66
C GLY A 197 -15.74 -3.60 6.58
N ASP A 198 -16.74 -2.71 6.53
CA ASP A 198 -16.60 -1.26 6.28
C ASP A 198 -16.17 -0.43 7.50
N SER A 199 -15.35 -0.97 8.40
CA SER A 199 -14.83 -0.14 9.49
C SER A 199 -13.94 0.96 8.89
N ASN A 200 -14.39 2.21 9.04
CA ASN A 200 -13.62 3.41 8.70
C ASN A 200 -12.45 3.67 9.65
N TYR A 201 -12.32 2.87 10.71
CA TYR A 201 -11.17 2.88 11.61
C TYR A 201 -9.97 2.22 10.95
#